data_AF-A0A183E7A4-F1
#
_entry.id   AF-A0A183E7A4-F1
#
_cell.length_a   1.000
_cell.length_b   1.000
_cell.length_c   1.000
_cell.angle_alpha   90.00
_cell.angle_beta   90.00
_cell.angle_gamma   90.00
#
_symmetry.space_group_name_H-M   'P 1'
#
loop_
_entity.id
_entity.type
_entity.pdbx_description
1 polymer ?
#
loop_
_entity_poly.entity_id
_entity_poly.type
_entity_poly.pdbx_seq_one_letter_code
_entity_poly.pdbx_strand_id
1 'polypeptide(L)' 'MKSAIQQKVEQSSMLSEDAKNVLHQIRAVTEDMTVTPEEELAQLQAITSEVNPEVFRQIKDFMDLLR' A
#
# COMPACT_ATOMS: atom_id res chain seq x y z
N MET A 1 -3.85 -27.39 13.84
CA MET A 1 -3.97 -25.96 14.14
C MET A 1 -2.85 -25.24 13.38
N LYS A 2 -3.16 -24.39 12.40
CA LYS A 2 -2.12 -23.66 11.64
C LYS A 2 -1.52 -22.56 12.54
N SER A 3 -0.21 -22.30 12.43
CA SER A 3 0.45 -21.28 13.26
C SER A 3 0.11 -19.87 12.77
N ALA A 4 0.10 -18.90 13.68
CA ALA A 4 -0.16 -17.49 13.37
C ALA A 4 0.85 -16.91 12.35
N ILE A 5 2.06 -17.47 12.29
CA ILE A 5 3.10 -17.10 11.32
C ILE A 5 2.72 -17.57 9.91
N GLN A 6 2.14 -18.76 9.79
CA GLN A 6 1.67 -19.30 8.50
C GLN A 6 0.48 -18.52 7.94
N GLN A 7 -0.41 -18.01 8.81
CA GLN A 7 -1.50 -17.13 8.41
C GLN A 7 -1.00 -15.76 7.93
N LYS A 8 0.02 -15.18 8.59
CA LYS A 8 0.63 -13.89 8.18
C LYS A 8 1.37 -13.99 6.84
N VAL A 9 2.01 -15.14 6.57
CA VAL A 9 2.68 -15.40 5.28
C VAL A 9 1.67 -15.65 4.15
N GLU A 10 0.56 -16.36 4.41
CA GLU A 10 -0.54 -16.50 3.44
C GLU A 10 -1.21 -15.14 3.12
N GLN A 11 -1.34 -14.23 4.09
CA GLN A 11 -1.89 -12.88 3.86
C GLN A 11 -0.95 -11.94 3.10
N SER A 12 0.37 -12.05 3.31
CA SER A 12 1.37 -11.31 2.51
C SER A 12 1.38 -11.77 1.04
N SER A 13 0.88 -12.98 0.77
CA SER A 13 0.60 -13.52 -0.57
C SER A 13 -0.74 -13.03 -1.16
N MET A 14 -1.54 -12.21 -0.45
CA MET A 14 -2.86 -11.74 -0.91
C MET A 14 -2.85 -10.38 -1.61
N LEU A 15 -1.75 -9.64 -1.58
CA LEU A 15 -1.63 -8.41 -2.36
C LEU A 15 -1.52 -8.74 -3.85
N SER A 16 -2.43 -8.21 -4.65
CA SER A 16 -2.30 -8.24 -6.10
C SER A 16 -1.04 -7.48 -6.54
N GLU A 17 -0.55 -7.76 -7.75
CA GLU A 17 0.56 -7.00 -8.32
C GLU A 17 0.24 -5.50 -8.41
N ASP A 18 -1.00 -5.14 -8.70
CA ASP A 18 -1.46 -3.74 -8.68
C ASP A 18 -1.32 -3.12 -7.29
N ALA A 19 -1.70 -3.84 -6.23
CA ALA A 19 -1.57 -3.37 -4.85
C ALA A 19 -0.11 -3.14 -4.46
N LYS A 20 0.79 -4.05 -4.86
CA LYS A 20 2.23 -3.88 -4.66
C LYS A 20 2.77 -2.67 -5.42
N ASN A 21 2.36 -2.50 -6.68
CA ASN A 21 2.77 -1.36 -7.50
C ASN A 21 2.34 -0.03 -6.90
N VAL A 22 1.14 0.05 -6.33
CA VAL A 22 0.64 1.25 -5.65
C VAL A 22 1.46 1.52 -4.38
N LEU A 23 1.75 0.50 -3.57
CA LEU A 23 2.62 0.65 -2.40
C LEU A 23 4.03 1.14 -2.77
N HIS A 24 4.59 0.64 -3.87
CA HIS A 24 5.87 1.12 -4.39
C HIS A 24 5.82 2.59 -4.81
N GLN A 25 4.74 3.04 -5.46
CA GLN A 25 4.57 4.44 -5.83
C GLN A 25 4.41 5.35 -4.62
N ILE A 26 3.59 4.96 -3.63
CA ILE A 26 3.43 5.69 -2.37
C ILE A 26 4.78 5.81 -1.66
N ARG A 27 5.55 4.71 -1.60
CA ARG A 27 6.89 4.70 -1.02
C ARG A 27 7.84 5.65 -1.75
N ALA A 28 7.84 5.65 -3.08
CA ALA A 28 8.70 6.53 -3.86
C ALA A 28 8.43 8.01 -3.59
N VAL A 29 7.14 8.39 -3.46
CA VAL A 29 6.74 9.77 -3.15
C VAL A 29 7.11 10.16 -1.72
N THR A 30 6.86 9.28 -0.75
CA THR A 30 7.15 9.55 0.68
C THR A 30 8.63 9.52 1.03
N GLU A 31 9.46 8.81 0.26
CA GLU A 31 10.92 8.81 0.41
C GLU A 31 11.60 9.94 -0.39
N ASP A 32 10.87 10.65 -1.26
CA ASP A 32 11.39 11.77 -2.01
C ASP A 32 11.55 13.01 -1.11
N MET A 33 12.77 13.25 -0.65
CA MET A 33 13.09 14.40 0.20
C MET A 33 13.16 15.74 -0.55
N THR A 34 12.89 15.75 -1.86
CA THR A 34 12.97 16.96 -2.70
C THR A 34 11.63 17.64 -2.93
N VAL A 35 10.51 16.96 -2.63
CA VAL A 35 9.16 17.52 -2.76
C VAL A 35 8.69 18.18 -1.47
N THR A 36 7.85 19.21 -1.61
CA THR A 36 7.17 19.84 -0.47
C THR A 36 6.03 18.95 0.05
N PRO A 37 5.61 19.09 1.32
CA PRO A 37 4.48 18.33 1.86
C PRO A 37 3.18 18.50 1.05
N GLU A 38 2.93 19.69 0.49
CA GLU A 38 1.79 19.95 -0.37
C GLU A 38 1.86 19.19 -1.70
N GLU A 39 3.05 19.13 -2.32
CA GLU A 39 3.29 18.36 -3.54
C GLU A 39 3.23 16.86 -3.27
N GLU A 40 3.77 16.40 -2.15
CA GLU A 40 3.69 15.01 -1.69
C GLU A 40 2.21 14.60 -1.54
N LEU A 41 1.40 15.42 -0.86
CA LEU A 41 -0.02 15.17 -0.69
C LEU A 41 -0.76 15.11 -2.03
N ALA A 42 -0.47 16.04 -2.95
CA ALA A 42 -1.09 16.06 -4.27
C ALA A 42 -0.74 14.80 -5.09
N GLN A 43 0.51 14.34 -5.02
CA GLN A 43 0.95 13.12 -5.70
C GLN A 43 0.32 11.86 -5.09
N LEU A 44 0.24 11.77 -3.76
CA LEU A 44 -0.43 10.68 -3.07
C LEU A 44 -1.94 10.64 -3.38
N GLN A 45 -2.58 11.81 -3.48
CA GLN A 45 -3.98 11.90 -3.93
C GLN A 45 -4.15 11.43 -5.37
N ALA A 46 -3.25 11.82 -6.29
CA ALA A 46 -3.29 11.35 -7.67
C ALA A 46 -3.17 9.82 -7.74
N ILE A 47 -2.17 9.24 -7.06
CA ILE A 47 -1.97 7.79 -6.99
C ILE A 47 -3.23 7.10 -6.46
N THR A 48 -3.80 7.58 -5.35
CA THR A 48 -4.97 6.93 -4.73
C THR A 48 -6.28 7.15 -5.49
N SER A 49 -6.38 8.21 -6.29
CA SER A 49 -7.60 8.52 -7.07
C SER A 49 -7.85 7.55 -8.24
N GLU A 50 -6.78 6.94 -8.76
CA GLU A 50 -6.85 5.98 -9.88
C GLU A 50 -6.91 4.52 -9.41
N VAL A 51 -6.83 4.30 -8.09
CA VAL A 51 -6.78 2.95 -7.52
C VAL A 51 -8.17 2.32 -7.47
N ASN A 52 -8.27 1.11 -8.01
CA ASN A 52 -9.47 0.29 -7.90
C ASN A 52 -9.84 0.05 -6.42
N PRO A 53 -11.13 0.17 -6.02
CA PRO A 53 -11.57 -0.05 -4.64
C PRO A 53 -11.10 -1.37 -4.01
N GLU A 54 -10.98 -2.44 -4.80
CA GLU A 54 -10.48 -3.73 -4.33
C GLU A 54 -8.99 -3.69 -3.99
N VAL A 55 -8.20 -3.01 -4.82
CA VAL A 55 -6.77 -2.78 -4.59
C VAL A 55 -6.57 -1.90 -3.36
N PHE A 56 -7.38 -0.84 -3.22
CA PHE A 56 -7.38 0.01 -2.04
C PHE A 56 -7.69 -0.78 -0.75
N ARG A 57 -8.70 -1.65 -0.80
CA ARG A 57 -9.05 -2.53 0.32
C ARG A 57 -7.90 -3.44 0.71
N GLN A 58 -7.23 -4.07 -0.26
CA GLN A 58 -6.07 -4.92 0.00
C GLN A 58 -4.92 -4.16 0.67
N ILE A 59 -4.62 -2.95 0.19
CA ILE A 59 -3.60 -2.08 0.77
C ILE A 59 -3.98 -1.71 2.21
N LYS A 60 -5.23 -1.32 2.44
CA LYS A 60 -5.72 -0.96 3.77
C LYS A 60 -5.62 -2.14 4.74
N ASP A 61 -6.11 -3.31 4.34
CA ASP A 61 -6.05 -4.52 5.18
C ASP A 61 -4.59 -4.90 5.49
N PHE A 62 -3.69 -4.76 4.51
CA PHE A 62 -2.26 -4.98 4.71
C PHE A 62 -1.64 -3.97 5.70
N MET A 63 -1.96 -2.68 5.59
CA MET A 63 -1.49 -1.64 6.51
C MET A 63 -2.04 -1.84 7.93
N ASP A 64 -3.30 -2.26 8.06
CA ASP A 64 -3.91 -2.57 9.36
C ASP A 64 -3.23 -3.77 10.04
N LEU A 65 -2.67 -4.72 9.29
CA LEU A 65 -1.89 -5.86 9.84
C LEU A 65 -0.51 -5.45 10.37
N LEU A 66 0.04 -4.31 9.92
CA LEU A 66 1.33 -3.79 10.35
C LEU A 66 1.23 -2.95 11.64
N ARG A 67 0.02 -2.64 12.10
CA ARG A 67 -0.27 -1.85 13.30
C ARG A 67 -0.40 -2.70 14.55
#